data_AF-A0AAV4IA23-F1
#
_entry.id   AF-A0AAV4IA23-F1
#
_cell.length_a   1.000
_cell.length_b   1.000
_cell.length_c   1.000
_cell.angle_alpha   90.00
_cell.angle_beta   90.00
_cell.angle_gamma   90.00
#
_symmetry.space_group_name_H-M   'P 1'
#
loop_
_entity.id
_entity.type
_entity.pdbx_description
1 polymer ?
#
loop_
_entity_poly.entity_id
_entity_poly.type
_entity_poly.pdbx_seq_one_letter_code
_entity_poly.pdbx_strand_id
1 'polypeptide(L)'
;MNESLELSFTEAPTPAQLRRYVAEFLITITVLSYIRPAIIFFGLVTNVINLVVFLKAGAKDNVTIVLMALACSDLVFLALISTHACGFLLIFLVKLKRWPFDPLLLVFFAALAGEHSLRHLQFSRRLSWCDALRLCGNAT
;
A
#
# COMPACT_ATOMS: atom_id res chain seq x y z
N MET A 1 -26.22 12.75 31.52
CA MET A 1 -26.01 13.46 30.23
C MET A 1 -25.08 12.66 29.32
N ASN A 2 -25.30 11.34 29.25
CA ASN A 2 -24.44 10.32 28.67
C ASN A 2 -25.27 9.23 27.95
N GLU A 3 -26.52 9.00 28.36
CA GLU A 3 -27.41 8.03 27.72
C GLU A 3 -27.81 8.39 26.27
N SER A 4 -27.93 9.67 25.94
CA SER A 4 -28.28 10.13 24.58
C SER A 4 -27.18 9.84 23.55
N LEU A 5 -25.93 9.68 24.00
CA LEU A 5 -24.78 9.48 23.12
C LEU A 5 -24.59 7.99 22.80
N GLU A 6 -24.88 7.09 23.74
CA GLU A 6 -24.85 5.63 23.50
C GLU A 6 -26.01 5.14 22.63
N LEU A 7 -27.19 5.76 22.76
CA LEU A 7 -28.37 5.41 21.95
C LEU A 7 -28.17 5.73 20.46
N SER A 8 -27.36 6.75 20.13
CA SER A 8 -27.04 7.10 18.73
C SER A 8 -26.05 6.15 18.06
N PHE A 9 -25.30 5.34 18.82
CA PHE A 9 -24.33 4.38 18.26
C PHE A 9 -24.95 2.99 17.99
N THR A 10 -26.15 2.72 18.51
CA THR A 10 -26.76 1.38 18.50
C THR A 10 -27.85 1.21 17.43
N GLU A 11 -28.35 2.30 16.83
CA GLU A 11 -29.28 2.19 15.70
C GLU A 11 -28.54 1.81 14.41
N ALA A 12 -28.99 0.73 13.77
CA ALA A 12 -28.48 0.32 12.47
C ALA A 12 -28.65 1.47 11.45
N PRO A 13 -27.64 1.75 10.61
CA PRO A 13 -27.68 2.87 9.68
C PRO A 13 -28.87 2.72 8.73
N THR A 14 -29.64 3.79 8.58
CA THR A 14 -30.77 3.80 7.65
C THR A 14 -30.29 3.52 6.21
N PRO A 15 -31.12 2.91 5.34
CA PRO A 15 -30.72 2.61 3.97
C PRO A 15 -30.35 3.86 3.16
N ALA A 16 -30.83 5.04 3.56
CA ALA A 16 -30.44 6.33 2.99
C ALA A 16 -29.01 6.74 3.41
N GLN A 17 -28.63 6.54 4.67
CA GLN A 17 -27.27 6.80 5.15
C GLN A 17 -26.28 5.85 4.50
N LEU A 18 -26.59 4.57 4.42
CA LEU A 18 -25.72 3.57 3.76
C LEU A 18 -25.44 3.96 2.29
N ARG A 19 -26.47 4.42 1.56
CA ARG A 19 -26.30 4.90 0.17
C ARG A 19 -25.37 6.10 0.06
N ARG A 20 -25.42 7.04 1.01
CA ARG A 20 -24.50 8.19 1.04
C ARG A 20 -23.06 7.76 1.30
N TYR A 21 -22.83 6.89 2.29
CA TYR A 21 -21.49 6.35 2.55
C TYR A 21 -20.90 5.65 1.32
N VAL A 22 -21.69 4.82 0.64
CA VAL A 22 -21.24 4.14 -0.59
C VAL A 22 -20.91 5.15 -1.70
N ALA A 23 -21.73 6.19 -1.87
CA ALA A 23 -21.48 7.23 -2.87
C ALA A 23 -20.20 8.02 -2.58
N GLU A 24 -20.00 8.46 -1.34
CA GLU A 24 -18.78 9.17 -0.93
C GLU A 24 -17.55 8.28 -1.11
N PHE A 25 -17.64 7.02 -0.71
CA PHE A 25 -16.56 6.03 -0.88
C PHE A 25 -16.21 5.78 -2.36
N LEU A 26 -17.22 5.68 -3.23
CA LEU A 26 -17.03 5.54 -4.68
C LEU A 26 -16.30 6.74 -5.28
N ILE A 27 -16.64 7.96 -4.85
CA ILE A 27 -15.97 9.19 -5.29
C ILE A 27 -14.51 9.16 -4.84
N THR A 28 -14.24 8.82 -3.57
CA THR A 28 -12.87 8.72 -3.04
C THR A 28 -12.05 7.68 -3.82
N ILE A 29 -12.59 6.49 -4.07
CA ILE A 29 -11.90 5.45 -4.85
C ILE A 29 -11.62 5.94 -6.26
N THR A 30 -12.56 6.64 -6.89
CA THR A 30 -12.40 7.13 -8.27
C THR A 30 -11.27 8.16 -8.36
N VAL A 31 -11.26 9.15 -7.48
CA VAL A 31 -10.19 10.17 -7.44
C VAL A 31 -8.85 9.54 -7.13
N LEU A 32 -8.81 8.65 -6.13
CA LEU A 32 -7.60 7.96 -5.72
C LEU A 32 -7.07 7.03 -6.82
N SER A 33 -7.94 6.46 -7.64
CA SER A 33 -7.56 5.61 -8.78
C SER A 33 -6.76 6.37 -9.83
N TYR A 34 -7.05 7.66 -10.05
CA TYR A 34 -6.27 8.48 -11.00
C TYR A 34 -4.92 8.91 -10.42
N ILE A 35 -4.86 9.18 -9.13
CA ILE A 35 -3.64 9.67 -8.46
C ILE A 35 -2.66 8.53 -8.16
N ARG A 36 -3.16 7.33 -7.82
CA ARG A 36 -2.34 6.14 -7.51
C ARG A 36 -1.24 5.83 -8.54
N PRO A 37 -1.51 5.72 -9.86
CA PRO A 37 -0.46 5.40 -10.82
C PRO A 37 0.64 6.47 -10.88
N ALA A 38 0.29 7.75 -10.70
CA ALA A 38 1.27 8.84 -10.65
C ALA A 38 2.18 8.73 -9.43
N ILE A 39 1.61 8.44 -8.25
CA ILE A 39 2.39 8.21 -7.02
C ILE A 39 3.32 7.00 -7.18
N ILE A 40 2.81 5.89 -7.74
CA ILE A 40 3.61 4.68 -7.96
C ILE A 40 4.78 4.97 -8.90
N PHE A 41 4.51 5.66 -10.02
CA PHE A 41 5.54 6.00 -11.00
C PHE A 41 6.62 6.91 -10.39
N PHE A 42 6.21 7.99 -9.73
CA PHE A 42 7.15 8.92 -9.11
C PHE A 42 7.95 8.26 -7.99
N GLY A 43 7.28 7.50 -7.12
CA GLY A 43 7.91 6.75 -6.04
C GLY A 43 8.91 5.71 -6.55
N LEU A 44 8.63 5.03 -7.66
CA LEU A 44 9.53 4.04 -8.23
C LEU A 44 10.79 4.71 -8.79
N VAL A 45 10.63 5.77 -9.59
CA VAL A 45 11.77 6.50 -10.17
C VAL A 45 12.68 7.07 -9.07
N THR A 46 12.10 7.79 -8.11
CA THR A 46 12.87 8.43 -7.03
C THR A 46 13.57 7.41 -6.13
N ASN A 47 12.91 6.31 -5.74
CA ASN A 47 13.55 5.29 -4.91
C ASN A 47 14.61 4.48 -5.67
N VAL A 48 14.45 4.23 -6.97
CA VAL A 48 15.51 3.62 -7.80
C VAL A 48 16.74 4.54 -7.87
N ILE A 49 16.55 5.84 -8.09
CA ILE A 49 17.66 6.80 -8.12
C ILE A 49 18.39 6.80 -6.78
N ASN A 50 17.66 6.85 -5.66
CA ASN A 50 18.24 6.80 -4.32
C ASN A 50 19.06 5.52 -4.12
N LEU A 51 18.53 4.36 -4.52
CA LEU A 51 19.24 3.08 -4.43
C LEU A 51 20.54 3.10 -5.25
N VAL A 52 20.50 3.56 -6.50
CA VAL A 52 21.67 3.62 -7.39
C VAL A 52 22.74 4.57 -6.86
N VAL A 53 22.33 5.74 -6.35
CA VAL A 53 23.23 6.73 -5.76
C VAL A 53 23.91 6.15 -4.50
N PHE A 54 23.16 5.50 -3.61
CA PHE A 54 23.73 4.90 -2.39
C PHE A 54 24.64 3.71 -2.69
N LEU A 55 24.29 2.87 -3.67
CA LEU A 55 25.16 1.78 -4.13
C LEU A 55 26.48 2.31 -4.69
N LYS A 56 26.44 3.43 -5.43
CA LYS A 56 27.64 4.06 -6.01
C LYS A 56 28.48 4.81 -4.97
N ALA A 57 27.86 5.41 -3.96
CA ALA A 57 28.56 6.09 -2.87
C ALA A 57 29.30 5.11 -1.94
N GLY A 58 28.85 3.85 -1.88
CA GLY A 58 29.40 2.82 -1.00
C GLY A 58 28.83 2.92 0.41
N ALA A 59 28.44 1.78 0.97
CA ALA A 59 27.83 1.68 2.30
C ALA A 59 28.88 1.78 3.41
N LYS A 60 29.48 2.96 3.58
CA LYS A 60 30.53 3.20 4.59
C LYS A 60 29.97 3.78 5.90
N ASP A 61 28.90 4.55 5.81
CA ASP A 61 28.27 5.23 6.94
C ASP A 61 26.93 4.57 7.30
N ASN A 62 26.62 4.52 8.60
CA ASN A 62 25.39 3.92 9.11
C ASN A 62 24.13 4.60 8.53
N VAL A 63 24.19 5.91 8.30
CA VAL A 63 23.09 6.68 7.70
C VAL A 63 22.81 6.23 6.26
N THR A 64 23.85 6.01 5.46
CA THR A 64 23.72 5.56 4.07
C THR A 64 23.09 4.17 3.98
N ILE A 65 23.41 3.28 4.92
CA ILE A 65 22.80 1.94 5.03
C ILE A 65 21.30 2.06 5.33
N VAL A 66 20.91 2.90 6.29
CA VAL A 66 19.51 3.12 6.64
C VAL A 66 18.72 3.71 5.47
N LEU A 67 19.28 4.71 4.78
CA LEU A 67 18.63 5.32 3.62
C LEU A 67 18.50 4.34 2.44
N MET A 68 19.50 3.47 2.23
CA MET A 68 19.42 2.40 1.24
C MET A 68 18.35 1.36 1.60
N ALA A 69 18.25 0.98 2.87
CA ALA A 69 17.21 0.06 3.35
C ALA A 69 15.81 0.67 3.22
N LEU A 70 15.66 1.97 3.46
CA LEU A 70 14.41 2.71 3.26
C LEU A 70 13.99 2.69 1.78
N ALA A 71 14.90 3.06 0.86
CA ALA A 71 14.64 3.03 -0.57
C ALA A 71 14.29 1.62 -1.09
N CYS A 72 14.95 0.59 -0.55
CA CYS A 72 14.63 -0.81 -0.85
C CYS A 72 13.23 -1.21 -0.34
N SER A 73 12.90 -0.85 0.90
CA SER A 73 11.57 -1.10 1.48
C SER A 73 10.46 -0.43 0.67
N ASP A 74 10.69 0.81 0.23
CA ASP A 74 9.73 1.54 -0.59
C ASP A 74 9.58 0.92 -1.98
N LEU A 75 10.66 0.44 -2.60
CA LEU A 75 10.58 -0.29 -3.88
C LEU A 75 9.79 -1.60 -3.76
N VAL A 76 10.00 -2.36 -2.67
CA VAL A 76 9.23 -3.58 -2.42
C VAL A 76 7.75 -3.25 -2.18
N PHE A 77 7.47 -2.21 -1.39
CA PHE A 77 6.10 -1.76 -1.16
C PHE A 77 5.42 -1.30 -2.45
N LEU A 78 6.11 -0.52 -3.28
CA LEU A 78 5.60 -0.06 -4.56
C LEU A 78 5.43 -1.20 -5.58
N ALA A 79 6.33 -2.18 -5.59
CA ALA A 79 6.17 -3.38 -6.40
C ALA A 79 4.90 -4.15 -6.00
N LEU A 80 4.66 -4.33 -4.70
CA LEU A 80 3.44 -4.98 -4.21
C LEU A 80 2.19 -4.18 -4.56
N ILE A 81 2.15 -2.87 -4.30
CA ILE A 81 0.97 -2.05 -4.60
C ILE A 81 0.70 -1.96 -6.12
N SER A 82 1.75 -2.04 -6.95
CA SER A 82 1.62 -1.98 -8.42
C SER A 82 0.81 -3.13 -8.99
N THR A 83 0.93 -4.34 -8.42
CA THR A 83 0.14 -5.51 -8.85
C THR A 83 -1.35 -5.31 -8.59
N HIS A 84 -1.72 -4.70 -7.46
CA HIS A 84 -3.09 -4.32 -7.16
C HIS A 84 -3.62 -3.26 -8.13
N ALA A 85 -2.81 -2.23 -8.42
CA ALA A 85 -3.18 -1.19 -9.38
C ALA A 85 -3.37 -1.77 -10.79
N CYS A 86 -2.50 -2.69 -11.20
CA CYS A 86 -2.57 -3.39 -12.47
C CYS A 86 -3.85 -4.25 -12.55
N GLY A 87 -4.17 -5.03 -11.51
CA GLY A 87 -5.41 -5.81 -11.45
C GLY A 87 -6.67 -4.95 -11.58
N PHE A 88 -6.70 -3.79 -10.91
CA PHE A 88 -7.82 -2.85 -11.03
C PHE A 88 -7.96 -2.28 -12.44
N LEU A 89 -6.83 -1.89 -13.06
CA LEU A 89 -6.81 -1.38 -14.43
C LEU A 89 -7.24 -2.46 -15.44
N LEU A 90 -6.82 -3.70 -15.24
CA LEU A 90 -7.24 -4.83 -16.07
C LEU A 90 -8.73 -5.11 -15.96
N ILE A 91 -9.33 -5.09 -14.76
CA ILE A 91 -10.79 -5.23 -14.60
C ILE A 91 -11.53 -4.12 -15.36
N PHE A 92 -11.00 -2.89 -15.32
CA PHE A 92 -11.59 -1.76 -16.03
C PHE A 92 -11.48 -1.92 -17.55
N LEU A 93 -10.34 -2.40 -18.06
CA LEU A 93 -10.13 -2.68 -19.49
C LEU A 93 -10.91 -3.91 -19.99
N VAL A 94 -11.12 -4.94 -19.16
CA VAL A 94 -11.94 -6.12 -19.48
C VAL A 94 -13.39 -5.75 -19.73
N LYS A 95 -13.92 -4.72 -19.04
CA LYS A 95 -15.26 -4.18 -19.38
C LYS A 95 -15.31 -3.54 -20.77
N LEU A 96 -14.18 -3.12 -21.32
CA LEU A 96 -14.08 -2.39 -22.58
C LEU A 96 -13.84 -3.32 -23.79
N LYS A 97 -13.26 -4.51 -23.61
CA LYS A 97 -13.03 -5.51 -24.68
C LYS A 97 -13.24 -6.95 -24.16
N ARG A 98 -13.89 -7.80 -24.97
CA ARG A 98 -13.91 -9.27 -24.77
C ARG A 98 -12.47 -9.78 -24.75
N TRP A 99 -11.96 -10.03 -23.55
CA TRP A 99 -10.60 -10.48 -23.34
C TRP A 99 -10.52 -12.02 -23.37
N PRO A 100 -9.42 -12.61 -23.87
CA PRO A 100 -9.28 -14.05 -23.98
C PRO A 100 -8.90 -14.75 -22.67
N PHE A 101 -8.56 -13.98 -21.63
CA PHE A 101 -8.16 -14.51 -20.34
C PHE A 101 -9.34 -14.63 -19.39
N ASP A 102 -9.43 -15.76 -18.71
CA ASP A 102 -10.48 -16.05 -17.74
C ASP A 102 -10.41 -15.06 -16.56
N PRO A 103 -11.49 -14.33 -16.23
CA PRO A 103 -11.49 -13.35 -15.13
C PRO A 103 -11.11 -13.96 -13.77
N LEU A 104 -11.32 -15.27 -13.59
CA LEU A 104 -10.90 -16.00 -12.39
C LEU A 104 -9.37 -15.96 -12.19
N LEU A 105 -8.61 -16.00 -13.27
CA LEU A 105 -7.15 -16.01 -13.28
C LEU A 105 -6.59 -14.64 -12.87
N LEU A 106 -7.27 -13.56 -13.27
CA LEU A 106 -6.96 -12.19 -12.85
C LEU A 106 -7.23 -11.97 -11.36
N VAL A 107 -8.35 -12.47 -10.85
CA VAL A 107 -8.67 -12.41 -9.41
C VAL A 107 -7.68 -13.25 -8.60
N PHE A 108 -7.26 -14.41 -9.11
CA PHE A 108 -6.25 -15.24 -8.46
C PHE A 108 -4.90 -14.52 -8.33
N PHE A 109 -4.39 -13.89 -9.39
CA PHE A 109 -3.16 -13.10 -9.32
C PHE A 109 -3.28 -11.89 -8.38
N ALA A 110 -4.43 -11.21 -8.37
CA ALA A 110 -4.68 -10.09 -7.46
C ALA A 110 -4.82 -10.54 -5.99
N ALA A 111 -5.40 -11.70 -5.73
CA ALA A 111 -5.56 -12.29 -4.39
C ALA A 111 -4.23 -12.82 -3.84
N LEU A 112 -3.44 -13.51 -4.67
CA LEU A 112 -2.11 -14.02 -4.30
C LEU A 112 -1.16 -12.86 -3.97
N ALA A 113 -1.24 -11.76 -4.71
CA ALA A 113 -0.49 -10.54 -4.42
C ALA A 113 -0.98 -9.84 -3.13
N GLY A 114 -2.28 -9.86 -2.85
CA GLY A 114 -2.88 -9.26 -1.66
C GLY A 114 -2.54 -9.98 -0.35
N GLU A 115 -2.55 -11.32 -0.35
CA GLU A 115 -2.25 -12.11 0.85
C GLU A 115 -0.78 -12.06 1.26
N HIS A 116 0.14 -11.82 0.32
CA HIS A 116 1.56 -11.63 0.62
C HIS A 116 1.86 -10.22 1.17
N SER A 117 1.09 -9.20 0.76
CA SER A 117 1.28 -7.80 1.20
C SER A 117 0.96 -7.58 2.69
N LEU A 118 -0.10 -8.21 3.22
CA LEU A 118 -0.48 -8.11 4.64
C LEU A 118 0.55 -8.75 5.59
N ARG A 119 1.24 -9.81 5.16
CA ARG A 119 2.28 -10.46 5.96
C ARG A 119 3.58 -9.65 5.98
N HIS A 120 3.93 -8.99 4.87
CA HIS A 120 5.13 -8.15 4.79
C HIS A 120 5.01 -6.82 5.56
N LEU A 121 3.83 -6.18 5.56
CA LEU A 121 3.59 -4.94 6.31
C LEU A 121 3.67 -5.12 7.84
N GLN A 122 3.28 -6.29 8.35
CA GLN A 122 3.46 -6.67 9.76
C GLN A 122 4.93 -7.00 10.09
N PHE A 123 5.70 -7.50 9.12
CA PHE A 123 7.08 -7.92 9.32
C PHE A 123 8.07 -6.73 9.32
N SER A 124 7.95 -5.78 8.38
CA SER A 124 8.81 -4.58 8.34
C SER A 124 8.66 -3.67 9.56
N ARG A 125 7.45 -3.58 10.15
CA ARG A 125 7.25 -2.78 11.37
C ARG A 125 7.85 -3.43 12.62
N ARG A 126 7.96 -4.76 12.70
CA ARG A 126 8.59 -5.44 13.85
C ARG A 126 10.12 -5.40 13.80
N LEU A 127 10.72 -5.55 12.62
CA LEU A 127 12.18 -5.50 12.47
C LEU A 127 12.74 -4.10 12.72
N SER A 128 12.09 -3.05 12.21
CA SER A 128 12.55 -1.67 12.41
C SER A 128 12.60 -1.26 13.90
N TRP A 129 11.68 -1.74 14.73
CA TRP A 129 11.69 -1.45 16.18
C TRP A 129 12.69 -2.32 16.95
N CYS A 130 12.84 -3.60 16.59
CA CYS A 130 13.78 -4.50 17.28
C CYS A 130 15.25 -4.15 16.99
N ASP A 131 15.57 -3.72 15.76
CA ASP A 131 16.94 -3.37 15.40
C ASP A 131 17.33 -1.98 15.95
N ALA A 132 16.38 -1.03 16.00
CA ALA A 132 16.59 0.26 16.66
C ALA A 132 16.83 0.14 18.17
N LEU A 133 16.16 -0.79 18.85
CA LEU A 133 16.37 -1.05 20.28
C LEU A 133 17.71 -1.74 20.57
N ARG A 134 18.18 -2.65 19.70
CA ARG A 134 19.48 -3.31 19.87
C ARG A 134 20.67 -2.37 19.66
N LEU A 135 20.54 -1.40 18.77
CA LEU A 135 21.59 -0.40 18.54
C LEU A 135 21.67 0.63 19.67
N CYS A 136 20.55 0.96 20.32
CA CYS A 136 20.54 1.86 21.48
C CYS A 136 21.05 1.17 22.77
N GLY A 137 20.80 -0.14 22.94
CA GLY A 137 21.17 -0.88 24.14
C GLY A 137 22.65 -1.27 24.27
N ASN A 138 23.44 -1.22 23.19
CA ASN A 138 24.88 -1.52 23.19
C ASN A 138 25.77 -0.25 23.26
N ALA A 139 25.17 0.93 23.42
CA ALA A 139 25.88 2.22 23.46
C ALA A 139 26.07 2.78 24.90
N THR A 140 25.83 1.97 25.94
CA THR A 140 26.08 2.27 27.36
C THR A 140 26.90 1.15 27.98
#